data_AF-A0AAW2JG19-F1
#
_entry.id   AF-A0AAW2JG19-F1
#
_cell.length_a   1.000
_cell.length_b   1.000
_cell.length_c   1.000
_cell.angle_alpha   90.00
_cell.angle_beta   90.00
_cell.angle_gamma   90.00
#
_symmetry.space_group_name_H-M   'P 1'
#
loop_
_entity.id
_entity.type
_entity.pdbx_description
1 polymer ?
#
loop_
_entity_poly.entity_id
_entity_poly.type
_entity_poly.pdbx_seq_one_letter_code
_entity_poly.pdbx_strand_id
1 'polypeptide(L)'
;MELALTHCLAPLVVEVDATTVISLLQSHASGKWEVQHLIMCIVRLQQLLVADVQHVFREANGAADHLAKEVASLQLTRILHHDDITGVLRGILCLDRQGVPHLRRV
;
A
#
# COMPACT_ATOMS: atom_id res chain seq x y z
N MET A 1 -3.05 -0.61 -6.49
CA MET A 1 -2.54 -1.12 -7.79
C MET A 1 -3.40 -0.65 -8.97
N GLU A 2 -4.73 -0.56 -8.85
CA GLU A 2 -5.57 0.00 -9.93
C GLU A 2 -5.13 1.40 -10.36
N LEU A 3 -4.86 2.30 -9.40
CA LEU A 3 -4.32 3.63 -9.69
C LEU A 3 -2.97 3.59 -10.43
N ALA A 4 -2.10 2.61 -10.12
CA ALA A 4 -0.85 2.44 -10.84
C ALA A 4 -1.09 2.01 -12.29
N LEU A 5 -2.08 1.14 -12.53
CA LEU A 5 -2.50 0.73 -13.87
C LEU A 5 -3.07 1.89 -14.68
N THR A 6 -3.89 2.76 -14.10
CA THR A 6 -4.43 3.93 -14.81
C THR A 6 -3.35 4.93 -15.21
N HIS A 7 -2.22 4.93 -14.52
CA HIS A 7 -1.06 5.78 -14.82
C HIS A 7 0.06 5.04 -15.57
N CYS A 8 -0.17 3.81 -16.03
CA CYS A 8 0.81 2.99 -16.74
C CYS A 8 2.14 2.82 -15.99
N LEU A 9 2.08 2.68 -14.66
CA LEU A 9 3.27 2.52 -13.81
C LEU A 9 3.67 1.05 -13.73
N ALA A 10 4.58 0.62 -14.60
CA ALA A 10 5.16 -0.73 -14.62
C ALA A 10 6.64 -0.67 -15.07
N PRO A 11 7.56 -1.47 -14.49
CA PRO A 11 7.36 -2.39 -13.36
C PRO A 11 7.16 -1.67 -12.02
N LEU A 12 6.61 -2.36 -11.01
CA LEU A 12 6.30 -1.76 -9.71
C LEU A 12 6.77 -2.64 -8.55
N VAL A 13 7.21 -2.01 -7.46
CA VAL A 13 7.35 -2.67 -6.15
C VAL A 13 6.22 -2.19 -5.26
N VAL A 14 5.47 -3.10 -4.67
CA VAL A 14 4.39 -2.82 -3.72
C VAL A 14 4.81 -3.33 -2.36
N GLU A 15 4.95 -2.40 -1.43
CA GLU A 15 5.36 -2.69 -0.06
C GLU A 15 4.14 -2.74 0.86
N VAL A 16 4.06 -3.78 1.70
CA VAL A 16 2.92 -4.01 2.60
C VAL A 16 3.44 -4.48 3.96
N ASP A 17 2.85 -3.98 5.05
CA ASP A 17 3.17 -4.40 6.43
C ASP A 17 2.32 -5.58 6.93
N ALA A 18 1.41 -6.09 6.10
CA ALA A 18 0.54 -7.20 6.41
C ALA A 18 1.12 -8.51 5.87
N THR A 19 1.84 -9.26 6.71
CA THR A 19 2.37 -10.60 6.37
C THR A 19 1.28 -11.58 5.91
N THR A 20 0.06 -11.43 6.43
CA THR A 20 -1.11 -12.22 6.04
C THR A 20 -1.54 -11.99 4.60
N VAL A 21 -1.38 -10.77 4.08
CA VAL A 21 -1.69 -10.48 2.67
C VAL A 21 -0.66 -11.18 1.77
N ILE A 22 0.60 -11.15 2.15
CA ILE A 22 1.68 -11.80 1.40
C ILE A 22 1.48 -13.32 1.37
N SER A 23 1.14 -13.93 2.51
CA SER A 23 0.90 -15.38 2.55
C SER A 23 -0.32 -15.79 1.72
N LEU A 24 -1.38 -14.98 1.68
CA LEU A 24 -2.56 -15.23 0.84
C LEU A 24 -2.27 -15.10 -0.66
N LEU A 25 -1.41 -14.15 -1.04
CA LEU A 25 -0.98 -13.99 -2.43
C LEU A 25 -0.11 -15.16 -2.88
N GLN A 26 0.81 -15.60 -2.02
CA GLN A 26 1.68 -16.76 -2.27
C GLN A 26 0.91 -18.09 -2.29
N SER A 27 -0.17 -18.22 -1.53
CA SER A 27 -1.01 -19.42 -1.52
C SER A 27 -1.99 -19.51 -2.71
N HIS A 28 -1.93 -18.55 -3.65
CA HIS A 28 -2.84 -18.43 -4.80
C HIS A 28 -4.31 -18.54 -4.40
N ALA A 29 -4.69 -17.85 -3.31
CA ALA A 29 -6.05 -17.80 -2.79
C ALA A 29 -6.59 -19.15 -2.23
N SER A 30 -5.70 -20.05 -1.81
CA SER A 30 -6.07 -21.14 -0.89
C SER A 30 -6.36 -20.55 0.49
N GLY A 31 -7.62 -20.15 0.74
CA GLY A 31 -8.02 -19.43 1.95
C GLY A 31 -9.52 -19.24 2.07
N LYS A 32 -9.93 -18.29 2.92
CA LYS A 32 -11.33 -17.91 3.13
C LYS A 32 -11.99 -17.41 1.83
N TRP A 33 -13.09 -18.04 1.43
CA TRP A 33 -13.78 -17.75 0.17
C TRP A 33 -14.24 -16.29 0.06
N GLU A 34 -14.51 -15.64 1.20
CA GLU A 34 -14.99 -14.27 1.31
C GLU A 34 -14.01 -13.25 0.71
N VAL A 35 -12.71 -13.55 0.73
CA VAL A 35 -11.65 -12.66 0.22
C VAL A 35 -11.02 -13.19 -1.06
N GLN A 36 -11.39 -14.39 -1.51
CA GLN A 36 -10.78 -15.06 -2.66
C GLN A 36 -10.88 -14.22 -3.94
N HIS A 37 -12.03 -13.59 -4.18
CA HIS A 37 -12.22 -12.69 -5.33
C HIS A 37 -11.21 -11.53 -5.29
N LEU A 38 -11.04 -10.87 -4.13
CA LEU A 38 -10.11 -9.75 -3.99
C LEU A 38 -8.66 -10.19 -4.23
N ILE A 39 -8.26 -11.35 -3.70
CA ILE A 39 -6.92 -11.89 -3.91
C ILE A 39 -6.69 -12.18 -5.40
N MET A 40 -7.65 -12.79 -6.11
CA MET A 40 -7.53 -13.03 -7.55
C MET A 40 -7.40 -11.72 -8.35
N CYS A 41 -8.15 -10.67 -7.97
CA CYS A 41 -8.00 -9.35 -8.58
C CYS A 41 -6.59 -8.78 -8.37
N ILE A 42 -6.04 -8.89 -7.16
CA ILE A 42 -4.68 -8.42 -6.86
C ILE A 42 -3.65 -9.20 -7.69
N VAL A 43 -3.76 -10.53 -7.76
CA VAL A 43 -2.85 -11.38 -8.57
C VAL A 43 -2.90 -10.99 -10.05
N ARG A 44 -4.09 -10.73 -10.60
CA ARG A 44 -4.22 -10.24 -11.98
C ARG A 44 -3.52 -8.90 -12.18
N LEU A 45 -3.67 -7.97 -11.24
CA LEU A 45 -2.99 -6.67 -11.31
C LEU A 45 -1.47 -6.80 -11.18
N GLN A 46 -0.97 -7.74 -10.37
CA GLN A 46 0.47 -8.04 -10.28
C GLN A 46 1.04 -8.47 -11.63
N GLN A 47 0.34 -9.36 -12.33
CA GLN A 47 0.77 -9.82 -13.66
C GLN A 47 0.76 -8.68 -14.69
N LEU A 48 -0.29 -7.85 -14.70
CA LEU A 48 -0.41 -6.72 -15.64
C LEU A 48 0.65 -5.65 -15.43
N LEU A 49 1.06 -5.41 -14.18
CA LEU A 49 2.01 -4.36 -13.82
C LEU A 49 3.46 -4.85 -13.67
N VAL A 50 3.70 -6.15 -13.84
CA VAL A 50 4.98 -6.79 -13.49
C VAL A 50 5.39 -6.36 -12.06
N ALA A 51 4.44 -6.47 -11.13
CA ALA A 51 4.60 -5.96 -9.78
C ALA A 51 5.18 -7.03 -8.84
N ASP A 52 6.22 -6.65 -8.10
CA ASP A 52 6.73 -7.42 -6.97
C ASP A 52 6.08 -6.93 -5.67
N VAL A 53 5.65 -7.85 -4.81
CA VAL A 53 4.96 -7.51 -3.55
C VAL A 53 5.76 -8.05 -2.38
N GLN A 54 6.28 -7.14 -1.56
CA GLN A 54 7.20 -7.45 -0.49
C GLN A 54 6.74 -6.93 0.86
N HIS A 55 7.22 -7.58 1.91
CA HIS A 55 6.95 -7.18 3.29
C HIS A 55 7.84 -6.01 3.70
N VAL A 56 7.25 -5.03 4.37
CA VAL A 56 8.00 -4.00 5.10
C VAL A 56 7.56 -3.95 6.56
N PHE A 57 8.44 -3.51 7.44
CA PHE A 57 8.05 -3.27 8.82
C PHE A 57 7.05 -2.12 8.92
N ARG A 58 6.19 -2.16 9.94
CA ARG A 58 5.14 -1.16 10.16
C ARG A 58 5.69 0.26 10.24
N GLU A 59 6.91 0.42 10.74
CA GLU A 59 7.63 1.69 10.85
C GLU A 59 7.95 2.31 9.48
N ALA A 60 8.10 1.49 8.44
CA ALA A 60 8.31 1.93 7.06
C ALA A 60 6.98 2.18 6.31
N ASN A 61 5.87 1.56 6.75
CA ASN A 61 4.55 1.77 6.14
C ASN A 61 3.80 3.01 6.68
N GLY A 62 4.52 4.00 7.21
CA GLY A 62 3.95 5.13 7.94
C GLY A 62 3.05 6.04 7.09
N ALA A 63 3.39 6.24 5.81
CA ALA A 63 2.60 7.07 4.90
C ALA A 63 1.23 6.45 4.61
N ALA A 64 1.18 5.14 4.36
CA ALA A 64 -0.06 4.43 4.11
C ALA A 64 -0.94 4.38 5.37
N ASP A 65 -0.37 4.15 6.55
CA ASP A 65 -1.10 4.16 7.83
C ASP A 65 -1.68 5.55 8.14
N HIS A 66 -0.94 6.63 7.85
CA HIS A 66 -1.44 8.00 8.00
C HIS A 66 -2.65 8.26 7.10
N LEU A 67 -2.52 7.95 5.80
CA LEU A 67 -3.61 8.12 4.83
C LEU A 67 -4.84 7.29 5.17
N ALA A 68 -4.65 6.04 5.60
CA ALA A 68 -5.74 5.17 6.01
C ALA A 68 -6.48 5.74 7.21
N LYS A 69 -5.79 6.30 8.21
CA LYS A 69 -6.40 6.91 9.40
C LYS A 69 -7.16 8.19 9.10
N GLU A 70 -6.64 9.04 8.22
CA GLU A 70 -7.33 10.28 7.83
C GLU A 70 -8.70 9.99 7.20
N VAL A 71 -8.80 8.90 6.45
CA VAL A 71 -10.00 8.59 5.66
C VAL A 71 -10.89 7.54 6.33
N ALA A 72 -10.38 6.77 7.30
CA ALA A 72 -11.13 5.75 8.04
C ALA A 72 -12.43 6.27 8.67
N SER A 73 -12.45 7.54 9.07
CA SER A 73 -13.63 8.19 9.65
C SER A 73 -14.62 8.77 8.62
N LEU A 74 -14.21 8.89 7.35
CA LEU A 74 -14.94 9.63 6.32
C LEU A 74 -15.71 8.75 5.32
N GLN A 75 -15.52 7.42 5.34
CA GLN A 75 -16.12 6.45 4.40
C GLN A 75 -16.03 6.88 2.92
N LEU A 76 -14.95 7.57 2.54
CA LEU A 76 -14.78 8.17 1.23
C LEU A 76 -13.54 7.60 0.54
N THR A 77 -13.52 7.60 -0.79
CA THR A 77 -12.30 7.37 -1.57
C THR A 77 -11.79 8.69 -2.11
N ARG A 78 -10.53 9.04 -1.81
CA ARG A 78 -9.89 10.26 -2.30
C ARG A 78 -8.57 9.94 -2.98
N ILE A 79 -8.38 10.48 -4.18
CA ILE A 79 -7.08 10.50 -4.85
C ILE A 79 -6.42 11.83 -4.48
N LEU A 80 -5.18 11.78 -4.02
CA LEU A 80 -4.37 12.94 -3.71
C LEU A 80 -3.33 13.15 -4.80
N HIS A 81 -3.25 14.37 -5.30
CA HIS A 81 -2.17 14.82 -6.17
C HIS A 81 -1.03 15.40 -5.34
N HIS A 82 0.12 15.63 -5.96
CA HIS A 82 1.32 16.12 -5.27
C HIS A 82 1.07 17.43 -4.50
N ASP A 83 0.26 18.34 -5.07
CA ASP A 83 -0.06 19.62 -4.47
C ASP A 83 -0.98 19.50 -3.24
N ASP A 84 -1.71 18.38 -3.11
CA ASP A 84 -2.55 18.10 -1.93
C ASP A 84 -1.70 17.62 -0.73
N ILE A 85 -0.45 17.19 -0.96
CA ILE A 85 0.41 16.61 0.06
C ILE A 85 1.01 17.73 0.92
N THR A 86 0.40 17.96 2.07
CA THR A 86 0.80 19.01 3.01
C THR A 86 0.99 18.47 4.43
N GLY A 87 1.55 19.30 5.31
CA GLY A 87 1.66 19.01 6.75
C GLY A 87 2.43 17.73 7.08
N VAL A 88 1.83 16.89 7.93
CA VAL A 88 2.46 15.69 8.48
C VAL A 88 2.78 14.66 7.39
N LEU A 89 1.89 14.46 6.41
CA LEU A 89 2.11 13.52 5.32
C LEU A 89 3.35 13.88 4.49
N ARG A 90 3.55 15.18 4.21
CA ARG A 90 4.76 15.65 3.53
C ARG A 90 6.01 15.35 4.33
N GLY A 91 5.97 15.56 5.65
CA GLY A 91 7.07 15.23 6.56
C GLY A 91 7.41 13.74 6.54
N ILE A 92 6.40 12.87 6.60
CA ILE A 92 6.57 11.41 6.52
C ILE A 92 7.27 11.02 5.21
N LEU A 93 6.77 11.49 4.06
CA LEU A 93 7.35 11.17 2.75
C LEU A 93 8.79 11.70 2.59
N CYS A 94 9.10 12.87 3.16
CA CYS A 94 10.45 13.40 3.15
C CYS A 94 11.43 12.54 3.95
N LEU A 95 11.04 12.07 5.12
CA LEU A 95 11.86 11.19 5.97
C LEU A 95 12.03 9.80 5.34
N ASP A 96 10.95 9.26 4.77
CA ASP A 96 10.95 7.99 4.07
C ASP A 96 11.92 7.99 2.87
N ARG A 97 11.88 9.06 2.06
CA ARG A 97 12.84 9.28 0.97
C ARG A 97 14.30 9.34 1.44
N GLN A 98 14.54 9.72 2.70
CA GLN A 98 15.86 9.75 3.31
C GLN A 98 16.25 8.43 3.98
N GLY A 99 15.37 7.42 3.97
CA GLY A 99 15.57 6.14 4.65
C GLY A 99 15.52 6.27 6.18
N VAL A 100 14.86 7.31 6.71
CA VAL A 100 14.75 7.54 8.16
C VAL A 100 13.48 6.86 8.68
N PRO A 101 13.59 5.86 9.57
CA PRO A 101 12.43 5.13 10.07
C PRO A 101 11.56 6.01 10.95
N HIS A 102 10.24 5.78 10.90
CA HIS A 102 9.30 6.49 11.76
C HIS A 102 9.32 5.90 13.18
N LEU A 103 9.82 6.68 14.14
CA LEU A 103 9.84 6.30 15.55
C LEU A 103 8.64 6.91 16.29
N ARG A 104 7.80 6.04 16.86
CA ARG A 104 6.75 6.47 17.79
C ARG A 104 7.33 6.55 19.20
N ARG A 105 7.08 7.66 19.89
CA ARG A 105 7.40 7.80 21.31
C ARG A 105 6.38 6.98 22.10
N VAL A 106 6.87 6.07 22.94
CA VAL A 106 6.07 5.27 23.88
C VAL A 106 5.88 6.05 25.17
#